data_AF-A0A0Q6DY50-F1
#
_entry.id   AF-A0A0Q6DY50-F1
#
_cell.length_a   1.000
_cell.length_b   1.000
_cell.length_c   1.000
_cell.angle_alpha   90.00
_cell.angle_beta   90.00
_cell.angle_gamma   90.00
#
_symmetry.space_group_name_H-M   'P 1'
#
loop_
_entity.id
_entity.type
_entity.pdbx_description
1 polymer ?
#
loop_
_entity_poly.entity_id
_entity_poly.type
_entity_poly.pdbx_seq_one_letter_code
_entity_poly.pdbx_strand_id
1 'polypeptide(L)'
;MGLILGVDGGGSKTLLAVATRGGEIVAFERGAGTDPAADPDWGILLRDMMVAARTSSLEIEAAVFGLSSHGEIESQSAHQESVASALAGEGAVVDNDVRIAFDGALAGAGGVLLLAGTGSMAWASGGGPDAPQVRVGGWGEAFGDEGSAFWIGREALGLATRALDGRSDALPFAEALIGSLDLAPHEIMPWASSLQNRRASFAALARYVSALCEAGDPDAARLIEAAAAHLAAHATAAWRQVDADRPMIWTYAGGVFASPTFLAAVTRHLGRPPVPPRLPPVGGALLRAARRAGWAADDAWIDRLAAGLAARLASSPQP
;
A
#
# COMPACT_ATOMS: atom_id res chain seq x y z
N MET A 1 17.94 -27.38 2.98
CA MET A 1 16.59 -27.06 3.50
C MET A 1 16.02 -26.04 2.55
N GLY A 2 14.83 -26.28 1.99
CA GLY A 2 14.23 -25.34 1.05
C GLY A 2 14.01 -23.97 1.65
N LEU A 3 14.41 -22.92 0.93
CA LEU A 3 14.19 -21.53 1.28
C LEU A 3 13.41 -20.83 0.17
N ILE A 4 12.64 -19.81 0.55
CA ILE A 4 11.92 -18.94 -0.39
C ILE A 4 12.25 -17.49 -0.11
N LEU A 5 12.24 -16.67 -1.16
CA LEU A 5 12.50 -15.24 -1.13
C LEU A 5 11.24 -14.46 -1.50
N GLY A 6 10.92 -13.45 -0.70
CA GLY A 6 9.87 -12.48 -1.00
C GLY A 6 10.42 -11.06 -0.94
N VAL A 7 10.07 -10.24 -1.94
CA VAL A 7 10.39 -8.81 -1.98
C VAL A 7 9.11 -8.00 -2.18
N ASP A 8 8.95 -6.93 -1.41
CA ASP A 8 7.91 -5.90 -1.52
C ASP A 8 8.59 -4.57 -1.76
N GLY A 9 8.70 -4.17 -3.03
CA GLY A 9 9.37 -2.96 -3.48
C GLY A 9 8.38 -1.91 -3.96
N GLY A 10 8.07 -0.96 -3.09
CA GLY A 10 7.18 0.17 -3.40
C GLY A 10 7.95 1.50 -3.52
N GLY A 11 7.21 2.59 -3.73
CA GLY A 11 7.82 3.92 -3.94
C GLY A 11 8.53 4.53 -2.73
N SER A 12 8.13 4.18 -1.50
CA SER A 12 8.71 4.76 -0.28
C SER A 12 9.70 3.85 0.45
N LYS A 13 9.55 2.53 0.31
CA LYS A 13 10.35 1.54 1.04
C LYS A 13 10.37 0.22 0.29
N THR A 14 11.36 -0.59 0.62
CA THR A 14 11.45 -1.98 0.17
C THR A 14 11.65 -2.91 1.36
N LEU A 15 10.95 -4.04 1.36
CA LEU A 15 11.16 -5.12 2.32
C LEU A 15 11.57 -6.39 1.59
N LEU A 16 12.59 -7.05 2.10
CA LEU A 16 13.05 -8.34 1.62
C LEU A 16 13.01 -9.33 2.79
N ALA A 17 12.50 -10.52 2.56
CA ALA A 17 12.50 -11.58 3.56
C ALA A 17 12.80 -12.94 2.93
N VAL A 18 13.49 -13.79 3.68
CA VAL A 18 13.72 -15.20 3.34
C VAL A 18 13.11 -16.07 4.42
N ALA A 19 12.33 -17.07 4.01
CA ALA A 19 11.65 -17.98 4.92
C ALA A 19 11.99 -19.46 4.65
N THR A 20 11.97 -20.27 5.71
CA THR A 20 12.09 -21.74 5.61
C THR A 20 10.77 -22.38 5.20
N ARG A 21 10.83 -23.68 4.84
CA ARG A 21 9.62 -24.50 4.65
C ARG A 21 8.68 -24.52 5.85
N GLY A 22 9.17 -24.29 7.06
CA GLY A 22 8.35 -24.17 8.27
C GLY A 22 7.67 -22.81 8.47
N GLY A 23 7.98 -21.80 7.65
CA GLY A 23 7.46 -20.43 7.78
C GLY A 23 8.32 -19.54 8.69
N GLU A 24 9.55 -19.94 8.99
CA GLU A 24 10.45 -19.17 9.86
C GLU A 24 11.30 -18.18 9.06
N ILE A 25 11.38 -16.92 9.50
CA ILE A 25 12.17 -15.87 8.85
C ILE A 25 13.65 -15.99 9.21
N VAL A 26 14.48 -16.33 8.22
CA VAL A 26 15.94 -16.52 8.38
C VAL A 26 16.77 -15.31 7.95
N ALA A 27 16.25 -14.50 7.02
CA ALA A 27 16.82 -13.22 6.64
C ALA A 27 15.71 -12.19 6.45
N PHE A 28 15.99 -10.94 6.80
CA PHE A 28 15.07 -9.83 6.65
C PHE A 28 15.86 -8.55 6.45
N GLU A 29 15.53 -7.78 5.42
CA GLU A 29 16.14 -6.49 5.13
C GLU A 29 15.09 -5.45 4.81
N ARG A 30 15.43 -4.21 5.14
CA ARG A 30 14.59 -3.05 4.90
C ARG A 30 15.42 -1.94 4.28
N GLY A 31 14.96 -1.41 3.16
CA GLY A 31 15.65 -0.36 2.41
C GLY A 31 14.73 0.73 1.90
N ALA A 32 15.32 1.65 1.14
CA ALA A 32 14.64 2.71 0.43
C ALA A 32 13.65 2.16 -0.62
N GLY A 33 12.78 3.02 -1.14
CA GLY A 33 11.87 2.66 -2.24
C GLY A 33 12.62 2.29 -3.51
N THR A 34 12.06 1.36 -4.28
CA THR A 34 12.65 0.85 -5.52
C THR A 34 11.71 1.05 -6.71
N ASP A 35 11.01 2.18 -6.75
CA ASP A 35 10.14 2.55 -7.87
C ASP A 35 11.01 2.99 -9.06
N PRO A 36 10.98 2.26 -10.20
CA PRO A 36 11.77 2.60 -11.37
C PRO A 36 11.46 3.98 -11.96
N ALA A 37 10.27 4.54 -11.69
CA ALA A 37 9.91 5.88 -12.14
C ALA A 37 10.53 6.99 -11.28
N ALA A 38 10.88 6.69 -10.03
CA ALA A 38 11.46 7.65 -9.09
C ALA A 38 12.99 7.59 -9.05
N ASP A 39 13.56 6.39 -9.20
CA ASP A 39 15.01 6.17 -9.10
C ASP A 39 15.50 5.22 -10.21
N PRO A 40 16.34 5.68 -11.15
CA PRO A 40 16.90 4.81 -12.18
C PRO A 40 17.85 3.73 -11.62
N ASP A 41 18.38 3.92 -10.41
CA ASP A 41 19.30 2.98 -9.75
C ASP A 41 18.56 1.96 -8.84
N TRP A 42 17.23 1.87 -8.94
CA TRP A 42 16.39 0.95 -8.15
C TRP A 42 16.91 -0.52 -8.14
N GLY A 43 17.44 -1.01 -9.27
CA GLY A 43 17.98 -2.37 -9.37
C GLY A 43 19.30 -2.56 -8.60
N ILE A 44 20.11 -1.50 -8.48
CA ILE A 44 21.31 -1.48 -7.62
C ILE A 44 20.89 -1.56 -6.16
N LEU A 45 19.89 -0.78 -5.75
CA LEU A 45 19.37 -0.80 -4.39
C LEU A 45 18.87 -2.20 -3.99
N LEU A 46 18.13 -2.88 -4.87
CA LEU A 46 17.69 -4.26 -4.64
C LEU A 46 18.85 -5.24 -4.51
N ARG A 47 19.86 -5.14 -5.38
CA ARG A 47 21.06 -5.97 -5.29
C ARG A 47 21.76 -5.78 -3.95
N ASP A 48 21.93 -4.54 -3.51
CA ASP A 48 22.63 -4.23 -2.27
C ASP A 48 21.86 -4.75 -1.05
N MET A 49 20.51 -4.69 -1.08
CA MET A 49 19.67 -5.35 -0.07
C MET A 49 19.84 -6.88 -0.07
N MET A 50 19.94 -7.51 -1.24
CA MET A 50 20.19 -8.96 -1.32
C MET A 50 21.56 -9.36 -0.76
N VAL A 51 22.59 -8.54 -1.00
CA VAL A 51 23.91 -8.71 -0.40
C VAL A 51 23.85 -8.57 1.12
N ALA A 52 23.16 -7.54 1.64
CA ALA A 52 22.97 -7.34 3.09
C ALA A 52 22.27 -8.54 3.74
N ALA A 53 21.23 -9.07 3.08
CA ALA A 53 20.50 -10.27 3.48
C ALA A 53 21.29 -11.58 3.30
N ARG A 54 22.50 -11.52 2.70
CA ARG A 54 23.38 -12.67 2.39
C ARG A 54 22.69 -13.76 1.57
N THR A 55 21.77 -13.38 0.69
CA THR A 55 20.97 -14.34 -0.10
C THR A 55 21.80 -15.20 -1.04
N SER A 56 22.97 -14.72 -1.48
CA SER A 56 23.88 -15.49 -2.34
C SER A 56 24.44 -16.77 -1.68
N SER A 57 24.39 -16.86 -0.35
CA SER A 57 24.78 -18.05 0.41
C SER A 57 23.62 -19.03 0.64
N LEU A 58 22.43 -18.71 0.13
CA LEU A 58 21.19 -19.43 0.38
C LEU A 58 20.71 -20.14 -0.89
N GLU A 59 20.23 -21.36 -0.72
CA GLU A 59 19.58 -22.13 -1.79
C GLU A 59 18.09 -21.75 -1.85
N ILE A 60 17.75 -20.80 -2.71
CA ILE A 60 16.37 -20.31 -2.89
C ILE A 60 15.63 -21.20 -3.90
N GLU A 61 14.60 -21.92 -3.44
CA GLU A 61 13.73 -22.76 -4.29
C GLU A 61 12.79 -21.92 -5.15
N ALA A 62 12.29 -20.80 -4.62
CA ALA A 62 11.43 -19.87 -5.35
C ALA A 62 11.58 -18.44 -4.82
N ALA A 63 11.54 -17.47 -5.74
CA ALA A 63 11.61 -16.06 -5.44
C ALA A 63 10.45 -15.31 -6.09
N VAL A 64 9.81 -14.42 -5.33
CA VAL A 64 8.75 -13.53 -5.83
C VAL A 64 9.09 -12.09 -5.44
N PHE A 65 9.06 -11.20 -6.42
CA PHE A 65 9.28 -9.77 -6.28
C PHE A 65 7.97 -9.05 -6.60
N GLY A 66 7.30 -8.47 -5.61
CA GLY A 66 6.24 -7.51 -5.87
C GLY A 66 6.83 -6.13 -6.05
N LEU A 67 6.79 -5.60 -7.26
CA LEU A 67 7.37 -4.31 -7.61
C LEU A 67 6.29 -3.37 -8.14
N SER A 68 6.39 -2.10 -7.78
CA SER A 68 5.50 -1.07 -8.31
C SER A 68 5.61 -0.97 -9.84
N SER A 69 4.50 -0.62 -10.49
CA SER A 69 4.39 -0.44 -11.96
C SER A 69 4.56 -1.71 -12.80
N HIS A 70 4.85 -2.87 -12.20
CA HIS A 70 4.94 -4.13 -12.93
C HIS A 70 3.56 -4.51 -13.50
N GLY A 71 3.50 -4.85 -14.79
CA GLY A 71 2.27 -5.13 -15.53
C GLY A 71 1.46 -3.88 -15.91
N GLU A 72 1.89 -2.69 -15.51
CA GLU A 72 1.26 -1.41 -15.89
C GLU A 72 2.03 -0.72 -17.02
N ILE A 73 3.37 -0.81 -16.98
CA ILE A 73 4.27 -0.23 -17.99
C ILE A 73 5.17 -1.35 -18.52
N GLU A 74 4.95 -1.74 -19.77
CA GLU A 74 5.63 -2.88 -20.42
C GLU A 74 7.16 -2.76 -20.38
N SER A 75 7.68 -1.57 -20.70
CA SER A 75 9.14 -1.34 -20.72
C SER A 75 9.79 -1.45 -19.34
N GLN A 76 9.07 -1.11 -18.27
CA GLN A 76 9.54 -1.30 -16.90
C GLN A 76 9.47 -2.77 -16.50
N SER A 77 8.40 -3.46 -16.91
CA SER A 77 8.16 -4.87 -16.56
C SER A 77 9.28 -5.78 -17.06
N ALA A 78 9.68 -5.64 -18.33
CA ALA A 78 10.78 -6.43 -18.89
C ALA A 78 12.14 -6.18 -18.19
N HIS A 79 12.41 -4.92 -17.82
CA HIS A 79 13.63 -4.59 -17.08
C HIS A 79 13.60 -5.15 -15.66
N GLN A 80 12.43 -5.10 -15.00
CA GLN A 80 12.21 -5.69 -13.69
C GLN A 80 12.45 -7.18 -13.66
N GLU A 81 11.91 -7.91 -14.65
CA GLU A 81 12.11 -9.34 -14.83
C GLU A 81 13.58 -9.69 -15.03
N SER A 82 14.29 -8.91 -15.88
CA SER A 82 15.72 -9.11 -16.11
C SER A 82 16.55 -8.93 -14.83
N VAL A 83 16.26 -7.90 -14.03
CA VAL A 83 16.93 -7.68 -12.74
C VAL A 83 16.61 -8.80 -11.75
N ALA A 84 15.35 -9.20 -11.62
CA ALA A 84 14.94 -10.28 -10.73
C ALA A 84 15.59 -11.62 -11.11
N SER A 85 15.67 -11.94 -12.41
CA SER A 85 16.35 -13.14 -12.91
C SER A 85 17.85 -13.10 -12.62
N ALA A 86 18.51 -11.96 -12.84
CA ALA A 86 19.94 -11.79 -12.51
C ALA A 86 20.23 -11.94 -11.00
N LEU A 87 19.26 -11.59 -10.15
CA LEU A 87 19.40 -11.58 -8.70
C LEU A 87 19.05 -12.92 -8.04
N ALA A 88 18.02 -13.62 -8.53
CA ALA A 88 17.46 -14.81 -7.89
C ALA A 88 17.29 -16.02 -8.84
N GLY A 89 17.78 -15.91 -10.07
CA GLY A 89 17.75 -16.95 -11.11
C GLY A 89 16.51 -16.88 -12.01
N GLU A 90 16.56 -17.61 -13.13
CA GLU A 90 15.52 -17.62 -14.19
C GLU A 90 14.12 -18.04 -13.71
N GLY A 91 14.00 -18.64 -12.53
CA GLY A 91 12.72 -19.01 -11.93
C GLY A 91 12.06 -17.90 -11.09
N ALA A 92 12.73 -16.76 -10.91
CA ALA A 92 12.20 -15.62 -10.18
C ALA A 92 10.98 -15.03 -10.89
N VAL A 93 9.95 -14.72 -10.11
CA VAL A 93 8.74 -14.07 -10.63
C VAL A 93 8.68 -12.64 -10.16
N VAL A 94 8.34 -11.75 -11.08
CA VAL A 94 7.92 -10.40 -10.74
C VAL A 94 6.40 -10.33 -10.82
N ASP A 95 5.81 -9.71 -9.82
CA ASP A 95 4.39 -9.41 -9.74
C ASP A 95 4.22 -7.92 -9.41
N ASN A 96 3.02 -7.40 -9.62
CA ASN A 96 2.67 -6.08 -9.13
C ASN A 96 2.66 -6.08 -7.58
N ASP A 97 3.18 -5.02 -6.96
CA ASP A 97 3.22 -4.86 -5.49
C ASP A 97 1.82 -4.96 -4.85
N VAL A 98 0.80 -4.46 -5.54
CA VAL A 98 -0.60 -4.55 -5.09
C VAL A 98 -1.12 -5.99 -5.12
N ARG A 99 -0.66 -6.80 -6.07
CA ARG A 99 -1.04 -8.22 -6.14
C ARG A 99 -0.50 -8.99 -4.94
N ILE A 100 0.77 -8.79 -4.59
CA ILE A 100 1.34 -9.46 -3.40
C ILE A 100 0.69 -8.93 -2.12
N ALA A 101 0.33 -7.65 -2.07
CA ALA A 101 -0.42 -7.08 -0.94
C ALA A 101 -1.80 -7.75 -0.80
N PHE A 102 -2.52 -7.97 -1.90
CA PHE A 102 -3.81 -8.65 -1.91
C PHE A 102 -3.67 -10.10 -1.42
N ASP A 103 -2.73 -10.85 -1.98
CA ASP A 103 -2.50 -12.24 -1.64
C ASP A 103 -2.08 -12.42 -0.18
N GLY A 104 -1.26 -11.51 0.35
CA GLY A 104 -0.87 -11.49 1.75
C GLY A 104 -2.04 -11.14 2.68
N ALA A 105 -2.78 -10.08 2.37
CA ALA A 105 -3.85 -9.59 3.22
C ALA A 105 -4.99 -10.62 3.37
N LEU A 106 -5.39 -11.28 2.28
CA LEU A 106 -6.43 -12.31 2.28
C LEU A 106 -5.90 -13.74 2.38
N ALA A 107 -4.58 -13.94 2.55
CA ALA A 107 -3.93 -15.26 2.52
C ALA A 107 -4.31 -16.11 1.29
N GLY A 108 -4.55 -15.46 0.14
CA GLY A 108 -4.98 -16.08 -1.11
C GLY A 108 -6.46 -16.42 -1.23
N ALA A 109 -7.29 -16.04 -0.25
CA ALA A 109 -8.74 -16.07 -0.40
C ALA A 109 -9.24 -14.96 -1.34
N GLY A 110 -10.41 -15.15 -1.93
CA GLY A 110 -11.06 -14.15 -2.77
C GLY A 110 -11.67 -13.00 -1.96
N GLY A 111 -11.73 -11.83 -2.57
CA GLY A 111 -12.27 -10.61 -1.96
C GLY A 111 -11.78 -9.35 -2.64
N VAL A 112 -11.75 -8.26 -1.88
CA VAL A 112 -11.25 -6.94 -2.29
C VAL A 112 -10.22 -6.43 -1.28
N LEU A 113 -9.05 -6.01 -1.75
CA LEU A 113 -8.13 -5.17 -1.00
C LEU A 113 -8.38 -3.70 -1.37
N LEU A 114 -8.69 -2.87 -0.39
CA LEU A 114 -8.64 -1.42 -0.53
C LEU A 114 -7.28 -0.89 -0.09
N LEU A 115 -6.61 -0.16 -0.99
CA LEU A 115 -5.39 0.57 -0.72
C LEU A 115 -5.68 2.05 -0.54
N ALA A 116 -5.23 2.61 0.58
CA ALA A 116 -5.25 4.05 0.84
C ALA A 116 -3.97 4.48 1.57
N GLY A 117 -2.95 4.84 0.79
CA GLY A 117 -1.72 5.46 1.25
C GLY A 117 -1.60 6.86 0.64
N THR A 118 -0.43 7.19 0.10
CA THR A 118 -0.26 8.42 -0.71
C THR A 118 -1.24 8.45 -1.89
N GLY A 119 -1.41 7.32 -2.59
CA GLY A 119 -2.47 7.09 -3.59
C GLY A 119 -3.51 6.09 -3.10
N SER A 120 -4.47 5.74 -3.96
CA SER A 120 -5.53 4.78 -3.63
C SER A 120 -5.98 3.92 -4.80
N MET A 121 -6.43 2.70 -4.50
CA MET A 121 -7.08 1.81 -5.45
C MET A 121 -7.81 0.67 -4.75
N ALA A 122 -8.66 -0.04 -5.50
CA ALA A 122 -9.18 -1.34 -5.12
C ALA A 122 -8.58 -2.42 -6.02
N TRP A 123 -8.21 -3.54 -5.41
CA TRP A 123 -7.79 -4.76 -6.10
C TRP A 123 -8.70 -5.91 -5.70
N ALA A 124 -9.27 -6.64 -6.65
CA ALA A 124 -10.25 -7.68 -6.39
C ALA A 124 -9.95 -8.96 -7.16
N SER A 125 -10.26 -10.11 -6.57
CA SER A 125 -10.19 -11.41 -7.24
C SER A 125 -11.10 -12.43 -6.56
N GLY A 126 -11.54 -13.44 -7.32
CA GLY A 126 -12.31 -14.58 -6.81
C GLY A 126 -11.48 -15.52 -5.93
N GLY A 127 -10.15 -15.34 -5.90
CA GLY A 127 -9.21 -16.17 -5.14
C GLY A 127 -8.79 -17.43 -5.90
N GLY A 128 -7.67 -18.01 -5.48
CA GLY A 128 -7.02 -19.11 -6.20
C GLY A 128 -6.06 -18.64 -7.32
N PRO A 129 -5.28 -19.57 -7.90
CA PRO A 129 -4.15 -19.22 -8.76
C PRO A 129 -4.54 -18.59 -10.10
N ASP A 130 -5.68 -18.97 -10.66
CA ASP A 130 -6.11 -18.57 -12.00
C ASP A 130 -7.27 -17.56 -12.00
N ALA A 131 -7.70 -17.11 -10.82
CA ALA A 131 -8.79 -16.15 -10.75
C ALA A 131 -8.36 -14.81 -11.35
N PRO A 132 -9.20 -14.18 -12.20
CA PRO A 132 -8.88 -12.89 -12.79
C PRO A 132 -8.69 -11.86 -11.67
N GLN A 133 -7.79 -10.93 -11.94
CA GLN A 133 -7.49 -9.81 -11.06
C GLN A 133 -8.14 -8.56 -11.66
N VAL A 134 -8.87 -7.82 -10.83
CA VAL A 134 -9.55 -6.60 -11.22
C VAL A 134 -8.97 -5.45 -10.41
N ARG A 135 -8.49 -4.42 -11.13
CA ARG A 135 -8.02 -3.16 -10.55
C ARG A 135 -9.05 -2.06 -10.85
N VAL A 136 -9.41 -1.28 -9.83
CA VAL A 136 -10.26 -0.09 -9.97
C VAL A 136 -9.60 1.08 -9.23
N GLY A 137 -9.57 2.25 -9.86
CA GLY A 137 -8.83 3.42 -9.37
C GLY A 137 -7.33 3.29 -9.65
N GLY A 138 -6.49 3.98 -8.88
CA GLY A 138 -5.03 3.92 -9.05
C GLY A 138 -4.54 4.57 -10.34
N TRP A 139 -5.21 5.63 -10.80
CA TRP A 139 -4.83 6.38 -12.00
C TRP A 139 -3.83 7.51 -11.73
N GLY A 140 -3.41 7.66 -10.46
CA GLY A 140 -2.49 8.68 -10.01
C GLY A 140 -3.16 10.01 -9.68
N GLU A 141 -2.37 10.91 -9.10
CA GLU A 141 -2.84 12.14 -8.45
C GLU A 141 -3.49 13.18 -9.38
N ALA A 142 -3.15 13.13 -10.67
CA ALA A 142 -3.59 14.14 -11.64
C ALA A 142 -5.09 14.03 -11.96
N PHE A 143 -5.63 12.81 -11.97
CA PHE A 143 -7.01 12.53 -12.39
C PHE A 143 -7.61 11.29 -11.72
N GLY A 144 -7.10 10.92 -10.54
CA GLY A 144 -7.58 9.80 -9.74
C GLY A 144 -7.11 9.91 -8.29
N ASP A 145 -6.72 8.77 -7.70
CA ASP A 145 -6.31 8.63 -6.30
C ASP A 145 -7.40 9.11 -5.30
N GLU A 146 -8.68 9.02 -5.67
CA GLU A 146 -9.78 9.43 -4.79
C GLU A 146 -9.81 8.61 -3.50
N GLY A 147 -9.96 9.30 -2.37
CA GLY A 147 -9.92 8.69 -1.03
C GLY A 147 -8.51 8.37 -0.50
N SER A 148 -7.46 8.68 -1.25
CA SER A 148 -6.07 8.62 -0.77
C SER A 148 -5.72 9.74 0.20
N ALA A 149 -4.58 9.63 0.87
CA ALA A 149 -4.01 10.69 1.69
C ALA A 149 -3.74 11.96 0.86
N PHE A 150 -3.21 11.83 -0.35
CA PHE A 150 -2.96 12.96 -1.24
C PHE A 150 -4.26 13.69 -1.57
N TRP A 151 -5.31 12.94 -1.94
CA TRP A 151 -6.61 13.51 -2.26
C TRP A 151 -7.19 14.26 -1.06
N ILE A 152 -7.16 13.66 0.14
CA ILE A 152 -7.62 14.31 1.38
C ILE A 152 -6.86 15.62 1.60
N GLY A 153 -5.53 15.61 1.50
CA GLY A 153 -4.72 16.82 1.71
C GLY A 153 -4.96 17.91 0.68
N ARG A 154 -5.11 17.55 -0.60
CA ARG A 154 -5.42 18.49 -1.68
C ARG A 154 -6.78 19.14 -1.46
N GLU A 155 -7.82 18.35 -1.15
CA GLU A 155 -9.16 18.87 -0.90
C GLU A 155 -9.20 19.74 0.37
N ALA A 156 -8.44 19.38 1.41
CA ALA A 156 -8.29 20.15 2.63
C ALA A 156 -7.66 21.53 2.39
N LEU A 157 -6.56 21.61 1.64
CA LEU A 157 -5.97 22.89 1.24
C LEU A 157 -6.92 23.71 0.36
N GLY A 158 -7.62 23.05 -0.57
CA GLY A 158 -8.64 23.69 -1.39
C GLY A 158 -9.77 24.28 -0.56
N LEU A 159 -10.23 23.59 0.47
CA LEU A 159 -11.25 24.08 1.40
C LEU A 159 -10.72 25.23 2.26
N ALA A 160 -9.53 25.08 2.84
CA ALA A 160 -8.92 26.12 3.68
C ALA A 160 -8.71 27.43 2.92
N THR A 161 -8.19 27.36 1.69
CA THR A 161 -7.97 28.55 0.86
C THR A 161 -9.28 29.24 0.44
N ARG A 162 -10.35 28.46 0.16
CA ARG A 162 -11.70 29.02 -0.07
C ARG A 162 -12.29 29.66 1.18
N ALA A 163 -11.97 29.17 2.37
CA ALA A 163 -12.46 29.80 3.59
C ALA A 163 -11.72 31.11 3.88
N LEU A 164 -10.39 31.13 3.69
CA LEU A 164 -9.56 32.32 3.87
C LEU A 164 -9.93 33.50 2.96
N ASP A 165 -10.47 33.22 1.77
CA ASP A 165 -10.92 34.26 0.83
C ASP A 165 -12.43 34.54 0.89
N GLY A 166 -13.16 33.92 1.83
CA GLY A 166 -14.59 34.14 2.05
C GLY A 166 -15.52 33.41 1.06
N ARG A 167 -15.02 32.44 0.29
CA ARG A 167 -15.84 31.56 -0.58
C ARG A 167 -16.37 30.31 0.14
N SER A 168 -16.10 30.16 1.43
CA SER A 168 -16.57 29.07 2.28
C SER A 168 -16.66 29.52 3.73
N ASP A 169 -17.64 29.01 4.47
CA ASP A 169 -17.81 29.29 5.90
C ASP A 169 -16.89 28.45 6.81
N ALA A 170 -16.01 27.61 6.23
CA ALA A 170 -15.10 26.70 6.93
C ALA A 170 -13.86 27.39 7.53
N LEU A 171 -14.01 28.61 8.04
CA LEU A 171 -12.89 29.39 8.59
C LEU A 171 -12.24 28.72 9.82
N PRO A 172 -12.99 28.17 10.80
CA PRO A 172 -12.38 27.47 11.92
C PRO A 172 -11.51 26.27 11.48
N PHE A 173 -12.00 25.49 10.51
CA PHE A 173 -11.24 24.39 9.92
C PHE A 173 -9.94 24.90 9.27
N ALA A 174 -10.04 25.98 8.48
CA ALA A 174 -8.90 26.56 7.79
C ALA A 174 -7.82 27.02 8.78
N GLU A 175 -8.20 27.78 9.80
CA GLU A 175 -7.29 28.26 10.85
C GLU A 175 -6.62 27.09 11.58
N ALA A 176 -7.37 26.05 11.93
CA ALA A 176 -6.83 24.88 12.62
C ALA A 176 -5.87 24.06 11.75
N LEU A 177 -6.19 23.85 10.48
CA LEU A 177 -5.33 23.13 9.54
C LEU A 177 -4.03 23.89 9.26
N ILE A 178 -4.12 25.19 9.00
CA ILE A 178 -2.98 26.05 8.71
C ILE A 178 -2.09 26.21 9.96
N GLY A 179 -2.72 26.38 11.12
CA GLY A 179 -2.03 26.40 12.41
C GLY A 179 -1.29 25.08 12.70
N SER A 180 -1.83 23.93 12.28
CA SER A 180 -1.15 22.63 12.41
C SER A 180 0.12 22.49 11.56
N LEU A 181 0.33 23.41 10.62
CA LEU A 181 1.54 23.52 9.80
C LEU A 181 2.50 24.61 10.32
N ASP A 182 2.16 25.28 11.43
CA ASP A 182 2.86 26.45 11.95
C ASP A 182 2.99 27.58 10.91
N LEU A 183 1.96 27.77 10.09
CA LEU A 183 1.91 28.78 9.04
C LEU A 183 0.90 29.89 9.35
N ALA A 184 1.12 31.05 8.76
CA ALA A 184 0.10 32.08 8.56
C ALA A 184 -0.52 31.95 7.15
N PRO A 185 -1.74 32.50 6.91
CA PRO A 185 -2.41 32.41 5.62
C PRO A 185 -1.57 32.85 4.40
N HIS A 186 -0.76 33.90 4.55
CA HIS A 186 0.09 34.42 3.47
C HIS A 186 1.31 33.54 3.16
N GLU A 187 1.63 32.57 4.03
CA GLU A 187 2.77 31.67 3.90
C GLU A 187 2.43 30.37 3.16
N ILE A 188 1.14 30.07 2.94
CA ILE A 188 0.69 28.83 2.26
C ILE A 188 1.30 28.69 0.86
N MET A 189 1.31 29.77 0.07
CA MET A 189 1.86 29.76 -1.30
C MET A 189 3.39 29.60 -1.32
N PRO A 190 4.17 30.38 -0.54
CA PRO A 190 5.60 30.14 -0.34
C PRO A 190 5.92 28.71 0.13
N TRP A 191 5.18 28.22 1.14
CA TRP A 191 5.32 26.86 1.65
C TRP A 191 5.12 25.84 0.53
N ALA A 192 3.97 25.87 -0.15
CA ALA A 192 3.65 24.91 -1.22
C ALA A 192 4.67 24.94 -2.37
N SER A 193 5.23 26.11 -2.68
CA SER A 193 6.23 26.28 -3.73
C SER A 193 7.60 25.72 -3.35
N SER A 194 7.93 25.66 -2.06
CA SER A 194 9.22 25.18 -1.55
C SER A 194 9.31 23.65 -1.37
N LEU A 195 8.17 22.96 -1.42
CA LEU A 195 8.08 21.51 -1.26
C LEU A 195 8.82 20.76 -2.36
N GLN A 196 9.82 19.97 -1.97
CA GLN A 196 10.58 19.10 -2.89
C GLN A 196 9.74 17.92 -3.39
N ASN A 197 8.94 17.31 -2.51
CA ASN A 197 7.99 16.25 -2.86
C ASN A 197 6.57 16.70 -2.50
N ARG A 198 5.90 17.39 -3.44
CA ARG A 198 4.55 17.93 -3.25
C ARG A 198 3.54 16.83 -2.92
N ARG A 199 3.60 15.70 -3.63
CA ARG A 199 2.68 14.56 -3.44
C ARG A 199 2.73 14.02 -2.02
N ALA A 200 3.92 13.70 -1.52
CA ALA A 200 4.09 13.21 -0.15
C ALA A 200 3.71 14.28 0.89
N SER A 201 4.06 15.54 0.63
CA SER A 201 3.77 16.65 1.55
C SER A 201 2.27 16.93 1.68
N PHE A 202 1.53 16.84 0.58
CA PHE A 202 0.07 16.98 0.59
C PHE A 202 -0.57 15.76 1.24
N ALA A 203 -0.08 14.55 0.95
CA ALA A 203 -0.54 13.34 1.61
C ALA A 203 -0.37 13.39 3.14
N ALA A 204 0.72 14.00 3.62
CA ALA A 204 0.94 14.17 5.05
C ALA A 204 -0.15 14.99 5.75
N LEU A 205 -0.90 15.83 5.02
CA LEU A 205 -1.99 16.63 5.59
C LEU A 205 -3.18 15.79 6.04
N ALA A 206 -3.36 14.58 5.49
CA ALA A 206 -4.47 13.71 5.87
C ALA A 206 -4.51 13.37 7.36
N ARG A 207 -3.35 13.36 8.04
CA ARG A 207 -3.26 13.15 9.49
C ARG A 207 -3.86 14.31 10.28
N TYR A 208 -3.68 15.55 9.82
CA TYR A 208 -4.25 16.72 10.47
C TYR A 208 -5.76 16.77 10.25
N VAL A 209 -6.23 16.44 9.04
CA VAL A 209 -7.67 16.31 8.77
C VAL A 209 -8.31 15.23 9.66
N SER A 210 -7.64 14.08 9.82
CA SER A 210 -8.12 13.03 10.71
C SER A 210 -8.20 13.49 12.17
N ALA A 211 -7.17 14.18 12.66
CA ALA A 211 -7.15 14.72 14.02
C ALA A 211 -8.25 15.78 14.25
N LEU A 212 -8.49 16.66 13.28
CA LEU A 212 -9.58 17.64 13.33
C LEU A 212 -10.96 16.96 13.35
N CYS A 213 -11.14 15.93 12.53
CA CYS A 213 -12.36 15.13 12.54
C CYS A 213 -12.59 14.47 13.91
N GLU A 214 -11.55 13.93 14.53
CA GLU A 214 -11.59 13.34 15.87
C GLU A 214 -11.88 14.38 16.96
N ALA A 215 -11.43 15.63 16.76
CA ALA A 215 -11.77 16.77 17.61
C ALA A 215 -13.20 17.32 17.39
N GLY A 216 -13.97 16.74 16.45
CA GLY A 216 -15.36 17.11 16.19
C GLY A 216 -15.54 18.23 15.15
N ASP A 217 -14.52 18.55 14.36
CA ASP A 217 -14.64 19.51 13.26
C ASP A 217 -15.57 18.96 12.15
N PRO A 218 -16.66 19.66 11.81
CA PRO A 218 -17.66 19.16 10.85
C PRO A 218 -17.16 19.14 9.41
N ASP A 219 -16.23 20.02 9.03
CA ASP A 219 -15.69 20.10 7.68
C ASP A 219 -14.64 19.01 7.44
N ALA A 220 -13.80 18.75 8.44
CA ALA A 220 -12.91 17.60 8.46
C ALA A 220 -13.70 16.28 8.38
N ALA A 221 -14.79 16.16 9.15
CA ALA A 221 -15.67 14.99 9.08
C ALA A 221 -16.26 14.80 7.67
N ARG A 222 -16.71 15.88 7.01
CA ARG A 222 -17.19 15.82 5.62
C ARG A 222 -16.13 15.37 4.63
N LEU A 223 -14.88 15.82 4.78
CA LEU A 223 -13.76 15.38 3.93
C LEU A 223 -13.45 13.89 4.11
N ILE A 224 -13.41 13.42 5.36
CA ILE A 224 -13.23 11.99 5.69
C ILE A 224 -14.37 11.15 5.11
N GLU A 225 -15.62 11.60 5.22
CA GLU A 225 -16.77 10.93 4.62
C GLU A 225 -16.68 10.84 3.09
N ALA A 226 -16.29 11.93 2.43
CA ALA A 226 -16.15 11.94 0.98
C ALA A 226 -15.04 10.99 0.50
N ALA A 227 -13.89 11.01 1.18
CA ALA A 227 -12.79 10.09 0.91
C ALA A 227 -13.20 8.62 1.10
N ALA A 228 -13.91 8.32 2.19
CA ALA A 228 -14.41 6.98 2.46
C ALA A 228 -15.44 6.50 1.41
N ALA A 229 -16.33 7.39 0.97
CA ALA A 229 -17.31 7.10 -0.08
C ALA A 229 -16.62 6.75 -1.42
N HIS A 230 -15.55 7.45 -1.78
CA HIS A 230 -14.76 7.11 -2.96
C HIS A 230 -14.17 5.69 -2.87
N LEU A 231 -13.53 5.33 -1.77
CA LEU A 231 -12.98 3.98 -1.59
C LEU A 231 -14.08 2.90 -1.60
N ALA A 232 -15.23 3.16 -0.99
CA ALA A 232 -16.36 2.25 -1.03
C ALA A 232 -16.88 2.03 -2.47
N ALA A 233 -16.92 3.09 -3.28
CA ALA A 233 -17.27 3.00 -4.69
C ALA A 233 -16.25 2.16 -5.47
N HIS A 234 -14.94 2.32 -5.19
CA HIS A 234 -13.88 1.52 -5.80
C HIS A 234 -14.06 0.03 -5.49
N ALA A 235 -14.24 -0.32 -4.22
CA ALA A 235 -14.44 -1.70 -3.79
C ALA A 235 -15.69 -2.32 -4.43
N THR A 236 -16.81 -1.59 -4.43
CA THR A 236 -18.07 -2.06 -5.01
C THR A 236 -17.93 -2.28 -6.52
N ALA A 237 -17.27 -1.37 -7.23
CA ALA A 237 -17.04 -1.49 -8.68
C ALA A 237 -16.08 -2.63 -9.03
N ALA A 238 -15.05 -2.86 -8.21
CA ALA A 238 -14.12 -3.97 -8.40
C ALA A 238 -14.81 -5.31 -8.16
N TRP A 239 -15.56 -5.45 -7.06
CA TRP A 239 -16.24 -6.69 -6.71
C TRP A 239 -17.32 -7.09 -7.72
N ARG A 240 -18.07 -6.13 -8.27
CA ARG A 240 -19.07 -6.39 -9.32
C ARG A 240 -18.48 -7.04 -10.59
N GLN A 241 -17.21 -6.78 -10.89
CA GLN A 241 -16.52 -7.39 -12.03
C GLN A 241 -15.97 -8.79 -11.72
N VAL A 242 -15.88 -9.14 -10.43
CA VAL A 242 -15.38 -10.44 -9.97
C VAL A 242 -16.53 -11.40 -9.71
N ASP A 243 -17.45 -11.06 -8.81
CA ASP A 243 -18.54 -11.94 -8.36
C ASP A 243 -19.67 -11.12 -7.72
N ALA A 244 -20.56 -10.57 -8.55
CA ALA A 244 -21.63 -9.70 -8.11
C ALA A 244 -22.70 -10.40 -7.25
N ASP A 245 -22.79 -11.73 -7.32
CA ASP A 245 -23.83 -12.52 -6.67
C ASP A 245 -23.47 -12.93 -5.24
N ARG A 246 -22.19 -12.83 -4.88
CA ARG A 246 -21.71 -13.17 -3.53
C ARG A 246 -21.48 -11.94 -2.66
N PRO A 247 -21.67 -12.06 -1.33
CA PRO A 247 -21.24 -11.03 -0.41
C PRO A 247 -19.74 -10.76 -0.53
N MET A 248 -19.37 -9.52 -0.82
CA MET A 248 -17.99 -9.04 -0.80
C MET A 248 -17.31 -9.30 0.54
N ILE A 249 -16.14 -9.95 0.51
CA ILE A 249 -15.15 -9.89 1.59
C ILE A 249 -14.20 -8.76 1.24
N TRP A 250 -13.87 -7.90 2.19
CA TRP A 250 -12.90 -6.84 1.95
C TRP A 250 -11.89 -6.73 3.08
N THR A 251 -10.70 -6.30 2.73
CA THR A 251 -9.59 -5.98 3.63
C THR A 251 -8.96 -4.66 3.17
N TYR A 252 -7.98 -4.17 3.92
CA TYR A 252 -7.40 -2.86 3.69
C TYR A 252 -5.90 -2.85 3.97
N ALA A 253 -5.19 -1.96 3.27
CA ALA A 253 -3.82 -1.59 3.59
C ALA A 253 -3.54 -0.13 3.22
N GLY A 254 -2.45 0.41 3.76
CA GLY A 254 -2.07 1.81 3.59
C GLY A 254 -2.33 2.65 4.84
N GLY A 255 -1.54 3.72 4.99
CA GLY A 255 -1.46 4.51 6.22
C GLY A 255 -2.72 5.29 6.58
N VAL A 256 -3.62 5.55 5.63
CA VAL A 256 -4.88 6.29 5.91
C VAL A 256 -5.78 5.48 6.84
N PHE A 257 -5.77 4.14 6.71
CA PHE A 257 -6.53 3.24 7.58
C PHE A 257 -5.98 3.12 9.00
N ALA A 258 -4.88 3.80 9.33
CA ALA A 258 -4.43 3.93 10.71
C ALA A 258 -5.39 4.81 11.55
N SER A 259 -6.18 5.68 10.91
CA SER A 259 -7.28 6.39 11.58
C SER A 259 -8.47 5.46 11.79
N PRO A 260 -8.88 5.16 13.04
CA PRO A 260 -10.08 4.38 13.32
C PRO A 260 -11.34 5.04 12.76
N THR A 261 -11.37 6.37 12.77
CA THR A 261 -12.46 7.19 12.23
C THR A 261 -12.62 6.97 10.72
N PHE A 262 -11.51 6.97 9.97
CA PHE A 262 -11.53 6.68 8.54
C PHE A 262 -11.99 5.25 8.25
N LEU A 263 -11.43 4.26 8.97
CA LEU A 263 -11.83 2.86 8.81
C LEU A 263 -13.32 2.64 9.10
N ALA A 264 -13.85 3.30 10.14
CA ALA A 264 -15.27 3.26 10.48
C ALA A 264 -16.14 3.89 9.39
N ALA A 265 -15.70 5.00 8.79
CA ALA A 265 -16.41 5.64 7.68
C ALA A 265 -16.50 4.69 6.47
N VAL A 266 -15.38 4.09 6.04
CA VAL A 266 -15.39 3.11 4.93
C VAL A 266 -16.27 1.91 5.26
N THR A 267 -16.18 1.40 6.49
CA THR A 267 -17.00 0.27 6.97
C THR A 267 -18.50 0.57 6.88
N ARG A 268 -18.93 1.78 7.23
CA ARG A 268 -20.33 2.21 7.11
C ARG A 268 -20.77 2.28 5.65
N HIS A 269 -19.96 2.84 4.76
CA HIS A 269 -20.29 2.90 3.32
C HIS A 269 -20.38 1.52 2.68
N LEU A 270 -19.55 0.56 3.13
CA LEU A 270 -19.56 -0.82 2.63
C LEU A 270 -20.61 -1.72 3.31
N GLY A 271 -21.18 -1.28 4.43
CA GLY A 271 -22.21 -1.98 5.19
C GLY A 271 -21.74 -3.30 5.81
N ARG A 272 -20.43 -3.52 5.95
CA ARG A 272 -19.84 -4.73 6.52
C ARG A 272 -18.44 -4.49 7.06
N PRO A 273 -18.04 -5.15 8.16
CA PRO A 273 -16.70 -5.00 8.72
C PRO A 273 -15.63 -5.54 7.75
N PRO A 274 -14.42 -4.98 7.78
CA PRO A 274 -13.28 -5.54 7.07
C PRO A 274 -12.79 -6.82 7.74
N VAL A 275 -12.12 -7.66 6.97
CA VAL A 275 -11.23 -8.70 7.49
C VAL A 275 -9.84 -8.07 7.70
N PRO A 276 -9.25 -8.17 8.90
CA PRO A 276 -7.89 -7.68 9.13
C PRO A 276 -6.89 -8.38 8.19
N PRO A 277 -5.89 -7.66 7.64
CA PRO A 277 -4.89 -8.26 6.78
C PRO A 277 -4.08 -9.31 7.56
N ARG A 278 -3.93 -10.52 7.02
CA ARG A 278 -3.22 -11.62 7.68
C ARG A 278 -1.70 -11.51 7.58
N LEU A 279 -1.20 -11.05 6.44
CA LEU A 279 0.22 -10.86 6.19
C LEU A 279 0.47 -9.45 5.61
N PRO A 280 1.62 -8.82 5.92
CA PRO A 280 2.07 -7.66 5.15
C PRO A 280 2.39 -8.07 3.70
N PRO A 281 2.55 -7.11 2.76
CA PRO A 281 2.77 -7.45 1.34
C PRO A 281 3.98 -8.36 1.09
N VAL A 282 5.10 -8.16 1.78
CA VAL A 282 6.27 -9.08 1.72
C VAL A 282 5.92 -10.52 2.13
N GLY A 283 4.96 -10.68 3.06
CA GLY A 283 4.44 -12.00 3.43
C GLY A 283 3.56 -12.61 2.33
N GLY A 284 2.85 -11.78 1.56
CA GLY A 284 2.16 -12.22 0.35
C GLY A 284 3.12 -12.70 -0.74
N ALA A 285 4.25 -12.01 -0.93
CA ALA A 285 5.31 -12.49 -1.83
C ALA A 285 5.85 -13.86 -1.39
N LEU A 286 6.12 -14.04 -0.09
CA LEU A 286 6.53 -15.33 0.47
C LEU A 286 5.46 -16.41 0.32
N LEU A 287 4.19 -16.10 0.55
CA LEU A 287 3.08 -17.04 0.35
C LEU A 287 3.01 -17.52 -1.11
N ARG A 288 3.20 -16.61 -2.07
CA ARG A 288 3.27 -16.97 -3.50
C ARG A 288 4.50 -17.82 -3.80
N ALA A 289 5.67 -17.47 -3.27
CA ALA A 289 6.89 -18.25 -3.43
C ALA A 289 6.75 -19.67 -2.86
N ALA A 290 6.15 -19.83 -1.67
CA ALA A 290 5.86 -21.12 -1.06
C ALA A 290 4.97 -22.00 -1.95
N ARG A 291 3.87 -21.42 -2.50
CA ARG A 291 2.97 -22.13 -3.42
C ARG A 291 3.66 -22.55 -4.71
N ARG A 292 4.53 -21.69 -5.27
CA ARG A 292 5.34 -22.03 -6.46
C ARG A 292 6.33 -23.15 -6.21
N ALA A 293 6.92 -23.22 -5.00
CA ALA A 293 7.77 -24.30 -4.57
C ALA A 293 6.99 -25.60 -4.21
N GLY A 294 5.66 -25.60 -4.33
CA GLY A 294 4.80 -26.74 -3.99
C GLY A 294 4.67 -27.00 -2.50
N TRP A 295 4.95 -26.00 -1.65
CA TRP A 295 4.85 -26.14 -0.19
C TRP A 295 3.39 -26.00 0.28
N ALA A 296 3.06 -26.70 1.35
CA ALA A 296 1.80 -26.51 2.06
C ALA A 296 1.89 -25.23 2.92
N ALA A 297 1.24 -24.15 2.46
CA ALA A 297 1.11 -22.90 3.20
C ALA A 297 -0.29 -22.83 3.85
N ASP A 298 -0.50 -23.68 4.85
CA ASP A 298 -1.73 -23.73 5.64
C ASP A 298 -1.81 -22.58 6.66
N ASP A 299 -2.90 -22.55 7.44
CA ASP A 299 -3.11 -21.49 8.43
C ASP A 299 -2.01 -21.44 9.49
N ALA A 300 -1.50 -22.61 9.93
CA ALA A 300 -0.42 -22.65 10.92
C ALA A 300 0.90 -22.11 10.36
N TRP A 301 1.17 -22.35 9.08
CA TRP A 301 2.30 -21.77 8.37
C TRP A 301 2.17 -20.25 8.23
N ILE A 302 0.99 -19.77 7.83
CA ILE A 302 0.69 -18.34 7.69
C ILE A 302 0.84 -17.61 9.02
N ASP A 303 0.30 -18.18 10.11
CA ASP A 303 0.35 -17.55 11.43
C ASP A 303 1.79 -17.48 11.97
N ARG A 304 2.60 -18.51 11.73
CA ARG A 304 4.04 -18.49 12.08
C ARG A 304 4.79 -17.44 11.27
N LEU A 305 4.50 -17.36 9.97
CA LEU A 305 5.11 -16.36 9.09
C LEU A 305 4.74 -14.94 9.54
N ALA A 306 3.47 -14.70 9.85
CA ALA A 306 2.96 -13.42 10.33
C ALA A 306 3.67 -12.98 11.63
N ALA A 307 3.79 -13.89 12.60
CA ALA A 307 4.49 -13.61 13.85
C ALA A 307 5.98 -13.29 13.62
N GLY A 308 6.65 -14.05 12.74
CA GLY A 308 8.04 -13.83 12.38
C GLY A 308 8.26 -12.46 11.72
N LEU A 309 7.43 -12.10 10.74
CA LEU A 309 7.51 -10.82 10.04
C LEU A 309 7.21 -9.64 10.98
N ALA A 310 6.20 -9.76 11.85
CA ALA A 310 5.86 -8.72 12.83
C ALA A 310 7.04 -8.44 13.78
N ALA A 311 7.70 -9.49 14.28
CA ALA A 311 8.87 -9.36 15.14
C ALA A 311 10.03 -8.63 14.43
N ARG A 312 10.29 -8.94 13.15
CA ARG A 312 11.34 -8.27 12.36
C ARG A 312 11.01 -6.81 12.09
N LEU A 313 9.78 -6.52 11.67
CA LEU A 313 9.31 -5.16 11.41
C LEU A 313 9.39 -4.27 12.64
N ALA A 314 9.15 -4.81 13.84
CA ALA A 314 9.29 -4.06 15.10
C ALA A 314 10.75 -3.79 15.47
N SER A 315 11.68 -4.67 15.08
CA SER A 315 13.12 -4.55 15.40
C SER A 315 13.94 -3.75 14.38
N SER A 316 13.39 -3.50 13.18
CA SER A 316 14.09 -2.80 12.11
C SER A 316 13.70 -1.32 12.05
N PRO A 317 14.66 -0.37 12.17
CA PRO A 317 14.37 1.05 12.07
C PRO A 317 13.74 1.40 10.70
N GLN A 318 12.89 2.42 10.68
CA GLN A 318 12.38 3.00 9.43
C GLN A 318 13.55 3.74 8.73
N PRO A 319 13.74 3.58 7.41
CA PRO A 319 14.66 4.40 6.65
C PRO A 319 14.22 5.87 6.64
#